data_AF-A0A371IR45-F1
#
_entry.id   AF-A0A371IR45-F1
#
_cell.length_a   1.000
_cell.length_b   1.000
_cell.length_c   1.000
_cell.angle_alpha   90.00
_cell.angle_beta   90.00
_cell.angle_gamma   90.00
#
_symmetry.space_group_name_H-M   'P 1'
#
loop_
_entity.id
_entity.type
_entity.pdbx_description
1 polymer ?
#
loop_
_entity_poly.entity_id
_entity_poly.type
_entity_poly.pdbx_seq_one_letter_code
_entity_poly.pdbx_strand_id
1 'polypeptide(L)'
;MLDTIEFMLKVLFFVLSMIWIGKIMILRTDKQIVINPLLIAISSILVILPQSHDGVELVGMSIQNIRITLYCIYEVIVITGIYATNQKNRIF
;
A
#
# COMPACT_ATOMS: atom_id res chain seq x y z
N MET A 1 7.67 19.83 -3.49
CA MET A 1 6.74 19.14 -4.42
C MET A 1 6.61 17.67 -4.08
N LEU A 2 7.73 16.96 -3.91
CA LEU A 2 7.71 15.55 -3.44
C LEU A 2 7.03 15.39 -2.07
N ASP A 3 7.13 16.38 -1.17
CA ASP A 3 6.43 16.33 0.12
C ASP A 3 4.91 16.31 -0.02
N THR A 4 4.38 17.11 -0.95
CA THR A 4 2.94 17.14 -1.26
C THR A 4 2.48 15.82 -1.85
N ILE A 5 3.29 15.22 -2.74
CA ILE A 5 3.01 13.91 -3.34
C ILE A 5 3.02 12.82 -2.27
N GLU A 6 4.07 12.77 -1.43
CA GLU A 6 4.17 11.82 -0.31
C GLU A 6 2.96 11.96 0.63
N PHE A 7 2.53 13.19 0.91
CA PHE A 7 1.35 13.45 1.73
C PHE A 7 0.06 12.92 1.08
N MET A 8 -0.16 13.20 -0.22
CA MET A 8 -1.33 12.68 -0.94
C MET A 8 -1.36 11.15 -0.95
N LEU A 9 -0.21 10.51 -1.18
CA LEU A 9 -0.04 9.06 -1.15
C LEU A 9 -0.31 8.48 0.25
N LYS A 10 0.09 9.16 1.32
CA LYS A 10 -0.26 8.74 2.69
C LYS A 10 -1.76 8.73 2.94
N VAL A 11 -2.47 9.74 2.46
CA VAL A 11 -3.94 9.82 2.56
C VAL A 11 -4.58 8.69 1.76
N LEU A 12 -4.11 8.46 0.52
CA LEU A 12 -4.63 7.42 -0.34
C LEU A 12 -4.34 6.01 0.21
N PHE A 13 -3.14 5.78 0.73
CA PHE A 13 -2.75 4.59 1.48
C PHE A 13 -3.77 4.29 2.59
N PHE A 14 -4.05 5.28 3.45
CA PHE A 14 -5.00 5.10 4.56
C PHE A 14 -6.40 4.73 4.07
N VAL A 15 -6.94 5.44 3.08
CA VAL A 15 -8.28 5.17 2.53
C VAL A 15 -8.35 3.77 1.91
N LEU A 16 -7.36 3.39 1.11
CA LEU A 16 -7.31 2.08 0.47
C LEU A 16 -7.11 0.94 1.48
N SER A 17 -6.31 1.14 2.52
CA SER A 17 -6.19 0.17 3.62
C SER A 17 -7.54 -0.09 4.30
N MET A 18 -8.31 0.97 4.58
CA MET A 18 -9.65 0.83 5.19
C MET A 18 -10.61 0.06 4.28
N ILE A 19 -10.60 0.34 2.98
CA ILE A 19 -11.40 -0.40 1.99
C ILE A 19 -10.98 -1.87 1.94
N TRP A 20 -9.67 -2.15 1.94
CA TRP A 20 -9.14 -3.51 1.88
C TRP A 20 -9.50 -4.31 3.14
N ILE A 21 -9.39 -3.72 4.32
CA ILE A 21 -9.80 -4.34 5.59
C ILE A 21 -11.28 -4.74 5.52
N GLY A 22 -12.16 -3.82 5.10
CA GLY A 22 -13.59 -4.11 4.95
C GLY A 22 -13.84 -5.28 3.99
N LYS A 23 -13.09 -5.35 2.89
CA LYS A 23 -13.18 -6.47 1.94
C LYS A 23 -12.71 -7.80 2.51
N ILE A 24 -11.61 -7.84 3.26
CA ILE A 24 -11.13 -9.09 3.89
C ILE A 24 -12.12 -9.58 4.94
N MET A 25 -12.71 -8.66 5.70
CA MET A 25 -13.68 -9.02 6.74
C MET A 25 -14.95 -9.64 6.15
N ILE A 26 -15.41 -9.14 4.99
CA ILE A 26 -16.69 -9.57 4.39
C ILE A 26 -16.51 -10.73 3.40
N LEU A 27 -15.42 -10.75 2.62
CA LEU A 27 -15.18 -11.73 1.56
C LEU A 27 -13.97 -12.59 1.93
N ARG A 28 -14.12 -13.91 1.89
CA ARG A 28 -13.00 -14.84 2.00
C ARG A 28 -12.61 -15.36 0.62
N THR A 29 -11.40 -15.07 0.16
CA THR A 29 -10.92 -15.49 -1.17
C THR A 29 -9.49 -16.00 -1.11
N ASP A 30 -9.14 -17.01 -1.90
CA ASP A 30 -7.77 -17.56 -1.95
C ASP A 30 -6.74 -16.51 -2.38
N LYS A 31 -7.17 -15.50 -3.15
CA LYS A 31 -6.32 -14.37 -3.56
C LYS A 31 -5.81 -13.55 -2.35
N GLN A 32 -6.54 -13.53 -1.24
CA GLN A 32 -6.13 -12.82 -0.02
C GLN A 32 -4.92 -13.49 0.66
N ILE A 33 -4.69 -14.78 0.43
CA ILE A 33 -3.53 -15.52 0.98
C ILE A 33 -2.22 -14.92 0.47
N VAL A 34 -2.21 -14.41 -0.77
CA VAL A 34 -1.02 -13.80 -1.38
C VAL A 34 -0.98 -12.29 -1.11
N ILE A 35 -2.11 -11.61 -1.24
CA ILE A 35 -2.16 -10.14 -1.13
C ILE A 35 -1.87 -9.68 0.30
N ASN A 36 -2.42 -10.35 1.32
CA ASN A 36 -2.29 -9.88 2.70
C ASN A 36 -0.84 -9.88 3.20
N PRO A 37 -0.04 -10.96 3.03
CA PRO A 37 1.39 -10.94 3.38
C PRO A 37 2.18 -9.86 2.65
N LEU A 38 1.89 -9.59 1.37
CA LEU A 38 2.56 -8.53 0.61
C LEU A 38 2.26 -7.14 1.18
N LEU A 39 1.00 -6.85 1.51
CA LEU A 39 0.62 -5.58 2.11
C LEU A 39 1.24 -5.37 3.49
N ILE A 40 1.33 -6.44 4.30
CA ILE A 40 2.00 -6.41 5.61
C ILE A 40 3.50 -6.12 5.44
N ALA A 41 4.16 -6.79 4.48
CA ALA A 41 5.57 -6.59 4.22
C ALA A 41 5.90 -5.15 3.77
N ILE A 42 5.10 -4.56 2.89
CA ILE A 42 5.30 -3.17 2.46
C ILE A 42 5.05 -2.21 3.63
N SER A 43 4.00 -2.46 4.42
CA SER A 43 3.66 -1.63 5.58
C SER A 43 4.74 -1.67 6.65
N SER A 44 5.34 -2.82 6.93
CA SER A 44 6.42 -2.94 7.91
C SER A 44 7.68 -2.19 7.47
N ILE A 45 8.03 -2.26 6.18
CA ILE A 45 9.16 -1.48 5.62
C ILE A 45 8.90 0.02 5.76
N LEU A 46 7.68 0.48 5.44
CA LEU A 46 7.29 1.89 5.57
C LEU A 46 7.40 2.42 6.99
N VAL A 47 7.09 1.60 8.00
CA VAL A 47 7.19 1.97 9.43
C VAL A 47 8.63 2.09 9.91
N ILE A 48 9.53 1.23 9.41
CA ILE A 48 10.94 1.19 9.82
C ILE A 48 11.76 2.31 9.14
N LEU A 49 11.33 2.78 7.97
CA LEU A 49 12.05 3.85 7.26
C LEU A 49 12.10 5.14 8.11
N PRO A 50 13.28 5.78 8.26
CA PRO A 50 13.41 7.05 8.98
C PRO A 50 12.56 8.16 8.33
N GLN A 51 12.30 9.24 9.07
CA GLN A 51 11.52 10.34 8.49
C GLN A 51 12.31 11.03 7.38
N SER A 52 11.59 11.44 6.33
CA SER A 52 12.14 12.05 5.11
C SER A 52 12.94 13.34 5.37
N HIS A 53 12.80 13.94 6.55
CA HIS A 53 13.41 15.22 6.92
C HIS A 53 14.88 15.12 7.35
N ASP A 54 15.39 13.91 7.61
CA ASP A 54 16.73 13.75 8.18
C ASP A 54 17.85 13.79 7.13
N GLY A 55 17.53 13.99 5.84
CA GLY A 55 18.53 14.03 4.76
C GLY A 55 19.32 12.73 4.59
N VAL A 56 18.85 11.64 5.20
CA VAL A 56 19.50 10.34 5.18
C VAL A 56 19.22 9.65 3.85
N GLU A 57 20.27 9.18 3.20
CA GLU A 57 20.19 8.35 2.00
C GLU A 57 20.29 6.87 2.38
N LEU A 58 19.43 6.04 1.79
CA LEU A 58 19.48 4.59 1.94
C LEU A 58 19.73 3.99 0.56
N VAL A 59 20.82 3.23 0.39
CA VAL A 59 21.19 2.61 -0.91
C VAL A 59 21.35 3.66 -2.03
N GLY A 60 21.90 4.84 -1.70
CA GLY A 60 22.10 5.93 -2.67
C GLY A 60 20.82 6.57 -3.21
N MET A 61 19.66 6.28 -2.62
CA MET A 61 18.39 6.93 -2.91
C MET A 61 17.89 7.70 -1.69
N SER A 62 17.23 8.83 -1.94
CA SER A 62 16.55 9.56 -0.86
C SER A 62 15.46 8.69 -0.25
N ILE A 63 15.35 8.69 1.08
CA ILE A 63 14.29 7.95 1.79
C ILE A 63 12.90 8.39 1.32
N GLN A 64 12.74 9.67 0.99
CA GLN A 64 11.51 10.20 0.41
C GLN A 64 11.10 9.46 -0.87
N ASN A 65 12.04 9.25 -1.80
CA ASN A 65 11.75 8.54 -3.06
C ASN A 65 11.42 7.07 -2.81
N ILE A 66 12.09 6.43 -1.85
CA ILE A 66 11.80 5.04 -1.46
C ILE A 66 10.38 4.95 -0.90
N ARG A 67 9.99 5.85 0.01
CA ARG A 67 8.64 5.90 0.59
C ARG A 67 7.57 6.10 -0.48
N ILE A 68 7.74 7.08 -1.36
CA ILE A 68 6.84 7.33 -2.49
C ILE A 68 6.69 6.07 -3.34
N THR A 69 7.80 5.42 -3.68
CA THR A 69 7.78 4.17 -4.47
C THR A 69 7.01 3.06 -3.77
N LEU A 70 7.23 2.87 -2.47
CA LEU A 70 6.52 1.87 -1.68
C LEU A 70 5.02 2.16 -1.57
N TYR A 71 4.62 3.42 -1.38
CA TYR A 71 3.21 3.81 -1.41
C TYR A 71 2.57 3.48 -2.76
N CYS A 72 3.21 3.83 -3.88
CA CYS A 72 2.70 3.50 -5.21
C CYS A 72 2.54 1.99 -5.41
N ILE A 73 3.53 1.18 -4.99
CA ILE A 73 3.45 -0.29 -5.08
C ILE A 73 2.29 -0.81 -4.23
N TYR A 74 2.15 -0.33 -3.01
CA TYR A 74 1.06 -0.70 -2.12
C TYR A 74 -0.31 -0.43 -2.77
N GLU A 75 -0.50 0.76 -3.31
CA GLU A 75 -1.75 1.18 -3.95
C GLU A 75 -2.10 0.30 -5.15
N VAL A 76 -1.13 0.00 -6.01
CA VAL A 76 -1.33 -0.91 -7.16
C VAL A 76 -1.77 -2.30 -6.70
N ILE A 77 -1.15 -2.84 -5.66
CA ILE A 77 -1.51 -4.16 -5.13
C ILE A 77 -2.93 -4.13 -4.53
N VAL A 78 -3.27 -3.12 -3.74
CA VAL A 78 -4.61 -3.00 -3.15
C VAL A 78 -5.68 -2.84 -4.22
N ILE A 79 -5.48 -1.95 -5.19
CA ILE A 79 -6.44 -1.75 -6.30
C ILE A 79 -6.64 -3.04 -7.09
N THR A 80 -5.54 -3.74 -7.41
CA THR A 80 -5.60 -5.04 -8.09
C THR A 80 -6.35 -6.07 -7.25
N GLY A 81 -6.13 -6.09 -5.94
CA GLY A 81 -6.86 -6.94 -5.00
C GLY A 81 -8.35 -6.62 -4.96
N ILE A 82 -8.71 -5.34 -4.88
CA ILE A 82 -10.11 -4.86 -4.87
C ILE A 82 -10.80 -5.29 -6.18
N TYR A 83 -10.14 -5.09 -7.31
CA TYR A 83 -10.65 -5.50 -8.62
C TYR A 83 -10.84 -7.03 -8.71
N ALA A 84 -9.82 -7.78 -8.32
CA ALA A 84 -9.81 -9.24 -8.40
C ALA A 84 -10.82 -9.91 -7.46
N THR A 85 -11.16 -9.28 -6.33
CA THR A 85 -12.21 -9.73 -5.41
C THR A 85 -13.61 -9.30 -5.87
N ASN A 86 -13.76 -8.14 -6.51
CA ASN A 86 -15.03 -7.68 -7.09
C ASN A 86 -15.51 -8.54 -8.26
N GLN A 87 -14.62 -9.09 -9.09
CA GLN A 87 -15.02 -9.96 -10.19
C GLN A 87 -15.75 -11.22 -9.74
N LYS A 88 -15.43 -11.76 -8.55
CA LYS A 88 -16.11 -12.95 -8.01
C LYS A 88 -17.57 -12.65 -7.62
N ASN A 89 -17.89 -11.40 -7.28
CA ASN A 89 -19.24 -10.97 -6.91
C ASN A 89 -20.14 -10.62 -8.10
N ARG A 90 -19.65 -10.69 -9.36
CA ARG A 90 -20.47 -10.40 -10.56
C ARG A 90 -21.15 -11.63 -11.17
N ILE A 91 -21.01 -12.81 -10.57
CA ILE A 91 -21.53 -14.09 -11.10
C ILE A 91 -22.70 -14.62 -10.24
N PHE A 92 -23.36 -13.77 -9.47
CA PHE A 92 -24.61 -14.08 -8.78
C PHE A 92 -25.63 -12.97 -9.07
#